data_AF-A0A4Q3RW01-F1
#
_entry.id   AF-A0A4Q3RW01-F1
#
_cell.length_a   1.000
_cell.length_b   1.000
_cell.length_c   1.000
_cell.angle_alpha   90.00
_cell.angle_beta   90.00
_cell.angle_gamma   90.00
#
_symmetry.space_group_name_H-M   'P 1'
#
loop_
_entity.id
_entity.type
_entity.pdbx_description
1 polymer ?
#
loop_
_entity_poly.entity_id
_entity_poly.type
_entity_poly.pdbx_seq_one_letter_code
_entity_poly.pdbx_strand_id
1 'polypeptide(L)'
;PFQWGSKRTGPDLARLGGKYPDSWHYNHMMDPRIMSPGSIMPSYPWLLDDKIDTALTPSMIRAMQTLGVPYPSGYDKIANKELMQQAAEIRDNLKFDKISSPKDAEIIALIAYLQRIGKDIKLPARDASASK
;
A
#
# COMPACT_ATOMS: atom_id res chain seq x y z
N PRO A 1 -4.06 -13.72 -5.84
CA PRO A 1 -4.18 -13.75 -7.32
C PRO A 1 -3.19 -12.75 -7.93
N PHE A 2 -2.89 -12.86 -9.23
CA PHE A 2 -2.03 -11.88 -9.91
C PHE A 2 -2.82 -10.60 -10.22
N GLN A 3 -2.16 -9.44 -10.17
CA GLN A 3 -2.75 -8.11 -10.40
C GLN A 3 -2.39 -7.53 -11.78
N TRP A 4 -2.22 -8.38 -12.79
CA TRP A 4 -1.90 -7.92 -14.15
C TRP A 4 -3.15 -7.37 -14.82
N GLY A 5 -3.05 -6.15 -15.32
CA GLY A 5 -4.15 -5.53 -16.05
C GLY A 5 -4.37 -6.20 -17.40
N SER A 6 -5.62 -6.32 -17.81
CA SER A 6 -6.03 -6.71 -19.17
C SER A 6 -6.39 -5.50 -20.04
N LYS A 7 -6.57 -4.31 -19.43
CA LYS A 7 -6.92 -3.05 -20.09
C LYS A 7 -6.24 -1.88 -19.38
N ARG A 8 -6.02 -0.79 -20.12
CA ARG A 8 -5.49 0.48 -19.61
C ARG A 8 -6.46 1.62 -19.90
N THR A 9 -7.29 1.94 -18.92
CA THR A 9 -8.03 3.22 -18.90
C THR A 9 -7.17 4.31 -18.24
N GLY A 10 -6.46 3.96 -17.16
CA GLY A 10 -5.39 4.75 -16.59
C GLY A 10 -4.00 4.17 -16.93
N PRO A 11 -2.91 4.84 -16.49
CA PRO A 11 -1.55 4.34 -16.65
C PRO A 11 -1.29 3.03 -15.90
N ASP A 12 -0.23 2.33 -16.31
CA ASP A 12 0.25 1.12 -15.63
C ASP A 12 0.85 1.43 -14.25
N LEU A 13 0.55 0.60 -13.26
CA LEU A 13 0.98 0.80 -11.86
C LEU A 13 2.19 -0.05 -11.45
N ALA A 14 2.68 -0.98 -12.29
CA ALA A 14 3.65 -2.00 -11.89
C ALA A 14 5.01 -1.44 -11.42
N ARG A 15 5.30 -0.17 -11.68
CA ARG A 15 6.53 0.54 -11.29
C ARG A 15 6.26 1.90 -10.62
N LEU A 16 5.14 2.02 -9.92
CA LEU A 16 4.72 3.29 -9.30
C LEU A 16 5.49 3.63 -8.02
N GLY A 17 5.95 2.63 -7.26
CA GLY A 17 6.50 2.82 -5.93
C GLY A 17 7.66 3.83 -5.90
N GLY A 18 7.53 4.86 -5.06
CA GLY A 18 8.50 5.95 -4.90
C GLY A 18 8.52 6.97 -6.04
N LYS A 19 7.64 6.87 -7.05
CA LYS A 19 7.56 7.85 -8.15
C LYS A 19 6.90 9.16 -7.71
N TYR A 20 5.92 9.08 -6.82
CA TYR A 20 5.19 10.23 -6.27
C TYR A 20 5.21 10.18 -4.74
N PRO A 21 5.18 11.34 -4.07
CA PRO A 21 5.11 11.38 -2.60
C PRO A 21 3.73 10.91 -2.10
N ASP A 22 3.66 10.56 -0.82
CA ASP A 22 2.42 10.10 -0.16
C ASP A 22 1.29 11.14 -0.29
N SER A 23 1.63 12.43 -0.20
CA SER A 23 0.69 13.55 -0.39
C SER A 23 0.09 13.61 -1.78
N TRP A 24 0.86 13.26 -2.82
CA TRP A 24 0.34 13.18 -4.19
C TRP A 24 -0.70 12.08 -4.28
N HIS A 25 -0.42 10.89 -3.71
CA HIS A 25 -1.38 9.78 -3.71
C HIS A 25 -2.66 10.12 -2.93
N TYR A 26 -2.52 10.75 -1.76
CA TYR A 26 -3.66 11.21 -0.96
C TYR A 26 -4.56 12.16 -1.75
N ASN A 27 -3.98 13.23 -2.30
CA ASN A 27 -4.71 14.24 -3.05
C ASN A 27 -5.28 13.71 -4.36
N HIS A 28 -4.56 12.80 -5.04
CA HIS A 28 -5.05 12.17 -6.26
C HIS A 28 -6.23 11.23 -5.99
N MET A 29 -6.30 10.55 -4.83
CA MET A 29 -7.48 9.75 -4.48
C MET A 29 -8.67 10.61 -4.04
N MET A 30 -8.41 11.73 -3.36
CA MET A 30 -9.44 12.73 -3.02
C MET A 30 -10.10 13.30 -4.29
N ASP A 31 -9.28 13.88 -5.17
CA ASP A 31 -9.73 14.40 -6.47
C ASP A 31 -8.62 14.26 -7.51
N PRO A 32 -8.70 13.25 -8.40
CA PRO A 32 -7.67 13.01 -9.40
C PRO A 32 -7.40 14.21 -10.31
N ARG A 33 -8.40 15.09 -10.51
CA ARG A 33 -8.31 16.24 -11.42
C ARG A 33 -7.42 17.36 -10.89
N ILE A 34 -7.19 17.44 -9.58
CA ILE A 34 -6.30 18.46 -8.99
C ILE A 34 -4.83 18.09 -9.18
N MET A 35 -4.52 16.78 -9.19
CA MET A 35 -3.15 16.28 -9.35
C MET A 35 -2.82 15.95 -10.81
N SER A 36 -3.84 15.60 -11.60
CA SER A 36 -3.73 15.29 -13.03
C SER A 36 -4.90 15.94 -13.77
N PRO A 37 -4.71 17.17 -14.30
CA PRO A 37 -5.74 17.86 -15.07
C PRO A 37 -6.24 16.99 -16.24
N GLY A 38 -7.56 16.86 -16.36
CA GLY A 38 -8.19 16.00 -17.37
C GLY A 38 -8.24 14.51 -17.01
N SER A 39 -7.88 14.12 -15.78
CA SER A 39 -8.04 12.74 -15.32
C SER A 39 -9.50 12.28 -15.40
N ILE A 40 -9.70 11.09 -15.94
CA ILE A 40 -10.99 10.38 -16.00
C ILE A 40 -11.16 9.40 -14.84
N MET A 41 -10.17 9.31 -13.95
CA MET A 41 -10.28 8.47 -12.75
C MET A 41 -11.38 9.02 -11.84
N PRO A 42 -12.27 8.17 -11.28
CA PRO A 42 -13.22 8.59 -10.27
C PRO A 42 -12.51 9.07 -8.99
N SER A 43 -13.15 9.97 -8.26
CA SER A 43 -12.75 10.32 -6.90
C SER A 43 -13.10 9.20 -5.92
N TYR A 44 -12.23 8.97 -4.93
CA TYR A 44 -12.40 7.98 -3.85
C TYR A 44 -12.31 8.65 -2.45
N PRO A 45 -13.11 9.70 -2.16
CA PRO A 45 -12.97 10.46 -0.92
C PRO A 45 -13.30 9.65 0.34
N TRP A 46 -14.16 8.62 0.24
CA TRP A 46 -14.51 7.76 1.36
C TRP A 46 -13.30 7.04 1.97
N LEU A 47 -12.24 6.77 1.19
CA LEU A 47 -11.01 6.17 1.70
C LEU A 47 -10.32 7.04 2.78
N LEU A 48 -10.61 8.34 2.82
CA LEU A 48 -10.02 9.26 3.79
C LEU A 48 -10.77 9.24 5.13
N ASP A 49 -12.04 8.81 5.12
CA ASP A 49 -12.92 8.79 6.29
C ASP A 49 -13.09 7.37 6.85
N ASP A 50 -13.16 6.37 5.96
CA ASP A 50 -13.35 4.97 6.30
C ASP A 50 -12.13 4.38 6.99
N LYS A 51 -12.38 3.46 7.92
CA LYS A 51 -11.36 2.83 8.75
C LYS A 51 -11.06 1.42 8.31
N ILE A 52 -9.78 1.07 8.28
CA ILE A 52 -9.34 -0.30 8.00
C ILE A 52 -9.84 -1.27 9.08
N ASP A 53 -10.35 -2.42 8.64
CA ASP A 53 -10.57 -3.58 9.51
C ASP A 53 -9.33 -4.50 9.46
N THR A 54 -8.71 -4.70 10.62
CA THR A 54 -7.51 -5.53 10.77
C THR A 54 -7.78 -6.88 11.44
N ALA A 55 -9.06 -7.22 11.68
CA ALA A 55 -9.45 -8.46 12.35
C ALA A 55 -9.01 -9.71 11.56
N LEU A 56 -9.06 -9.64 10.22
CA LEU A 56 -8.74 -10.77 9.34
C LEU A 56 -7.26 -10.86 8.95
N THR A 57 -6.43 -9.85 9.23
CA THR A 57 -5.01 -9.83 8.85
C THR A 57 -4.26 -11.08 9.31
N PRO A 58 -4.40 -11.57 10.58
CA PRO A 58 -3.69 -12.77 11.02
C PRO A 58 -4.13 -14.04 10.29
N SER A 59 -5.42 -14.19 9.98
CA SER A 59 -5.90 -15.33 9.18
C SER A 59 -5.43 -15.26 7.73
N MET A 60 -5.39 -14.07 7.13
CA MET A 60 -4.88 -13.90 5.77
C MET A 60 -3.40 -14.25 5.66
N ILE A 61 -2.58 -13.85 6.64
CA ILE A 61 -1.15 -14.21 6.69
C ILE A 61 -0.96 -15.72 6.78
N ARG A 62 -1.70 -16.39 7.66
CA ARG A 62 -1.65 -17.86 7.78
C ARG A 62 -2.06 -18.55 6.48
N ALA A 63 -3.12 -18.08 5.82
CA ALA A 63 -3.52 -18.60 4.52
C ALA A 63 -2.42 -18.39 3.46
N MET A 64 -1.79 -17.22 3.43
CA MET A 64 -0.68 -16.93 2.52
C MET A 64 0.56 -17.81 2.80
N GLN A 65 0.86 -18.10 4.07
CA GLN A 65 1.89 -19.09 4.43
C GLN A 65 1.57 -20.48 3.89
N THR A 66 0.31 -20.92 4.01
CA THR A 66 -0.14 -22.20 3.41
C THR A 66 0.01 -22.22 1.89
N LEU A 67 -0.19 -21.08 1.22
CA LEU A 67 0.03 -20.91 -0.22
C LEU A 67 1.50 -20.77 -0.63
N GLY A 68 2.44 -20.84 0.33
CA GLY A 68 3.89 -20.79 0.07
C GLY A 68 4.51 -19.40 0.10
N VAL A 69 3.79 -18.36 0.54
CA VAL A 69 4.35 -17.03 0.74
C VAL A 69 5.25 -17.05 1.99
N PRO A 70 6.51 -16.62 1.91
CA PRO A 70 7.51 -16.82 2.96
C PRO A 70 7.37 -15.81 4.12
N TYR A 71 6.19 -15.69 4.72
CA TYR A 71 6.02 -14.97 5.98
C TYR A 71 6.66 -15.78 7.12
N PRO A 72 7.47 -15.17 8.00
CA PRO A 72 8.07 -15.85 9.15
C PRO A 72 7.00 -16.52 10.04
N SER A 73 7.37 -17.63 10.68
CA SER A 73 6.50 -18.27 11.67
C SER A 73 6.14 -17.28 12.79
N GLY A 74 4.85 -17.16 13.11
CA GLY A 74 4.34 -16.23 14.11
C GLY A 74 4.18 -14.78 13.64
N TYR A 75 4.43 -14.48 12.34
CA TYR A 75 4.27 -13.12 11.80
C TYR A 75 2.83 -12.61 11.91
N ASP A 76 1.85 -13.51 11.84
CA ASP A 76 0.43 -13.23 12.03
C ASP A 76 0.11 -12.53 13.36
N LYS A 77 0.93 -12.76 14.41
CA LYS A 77 0.77 -12.15 15.73
C LYS A 77 1.30 -10.71 15.81
N ILE A 78 2.25 -10.34 14.95
CA ILE A 78 2.90 -9.03 14.97
C ILE A 78 2.52 -8.14 13.79
N ALA A 79 1.91 -8.69 12.74
CA ALA A 79 1.56 -7.95 11.55
C ALA A 79 0.67 -6.73 11.83
N ASN A 80 -0.28 -6.86 12.76
CA ASN A 80 -1.14 -5.73 13.14
C ASN A 80 -0.38 -4.62 13.88
N LYS A 81 0.77 -4.93 14.49
CA LYS A 81 1.65 -3.92 15.07
C LYS A 81 2.49 -3.26 13.99
N GLU A 82 3.07 -4.05 13.09
CA GLU A 82 3.94 -3.53 12.02
C GLU A 82 3.19 -2.69 10.99
N LEU A 83 1.96 -3.07 10.59
CA LEU A 83 1.19 -2.20 9.68
C LEU A 83 0.90 -0.84 10.32
N MET A 84 0.65 -0.80 11.64
CA MET A 84 0.40 0.46 12.34
C MET A 84 1.66 1.32 12.47
N GLN A 85 2.84 0.69 12.55
CA GLN A 85 4.12 1.40 12.48
C GLN A 85 4.31 2.01 11.09
N GLN A 86 4.09 1.23 10.03
CA GLN A 86 4.14 1.74 8.65
C GLN A 86 3.12 2.86 8.41
N ALA A 87 1.90 2.72 8.95
CA ALA A 87 0.88 3.75 8.89
C ALA A 87 1.32 5.05 9.57
N ALA A 88 2.04 4.96 10.70
CA ALA A 88 2.58 6.13 11.37
C ALA A 88 3.62 6.86 10.52
N GLU A 89 4.53 6.13 9.88
CA GLU A 89 5.55 6.70 8.97
C GLU A 89 4.91 7.47 7.80
N ILE A 90 3.90 6.88 7.14
CA ILE A 90 3.18 7.52 6.04
C ILE A 90 2.46 8.79 6.54
N ARG A 91 1.89 8.76 7.75
CA ARG A 91 1.24 9.95 8.32
C ARG A 91 2.22 11.05 8.65
N ASP A 92 3.41 10.71 9.12
CA ASP A 92 4.45 11.70 9.38
C ASP A 92 4.88 12.38 8.07
N ASN A 93 4.99 11.63 6.97
CA ASN A 93 5.21 12.19 5.63
C ASN A 93 4.07 13.11 5.20
N LEU A 94 2.81 12.67 5.36
CA LEU A 94 1.64 13.50 5.03
C LEU A 94 1.61 14.78 5.87
N LYS A 95 1.96 14.70 7.15
CA LYS A 95 2.01 15.85 8.05
C LYS A 95 3.08 16.86 7.64
N PHE A 96 4.23 16.40 7.15
CA PHE A 96 5.27 17.27 6.57
C PHE A 96 4.70 18.11 5.41
N ASP A 97 3.84 17.51 4.61
CA ASP A 97 3.11 18.16 3.51
C ASP A 97 1.81 18.86 3.95
N LYS A 98 1.63 19.07 5.27
CA LYS A 98 0.46 19.75 5.88
C LYS A 98 -0.88 19.03 5.68
N ILE A 99 -0.85 17.72 5.44
CA ILE A 99 -2.04 16.87 5.33
C ILE A 99 -2.23 16.12 6.66
N SER A 100 -3.43 16.20 7.23
CA SER A 100 -3.83 15.42 8.40
C SER A 100 -4.78 14.30 7.99
N SER A 101 -4.50 13.08 8.44
CA SER A 101 -5.34 11.90 8.19
C SER A 101 -5.47 11.05 9.46
N PRO A 102 -6.64 10.42 9.73
CA PRO A 102 -6.79 9.45 10.82
C PRO A 102 -5.76 8.32 10.72
N LYS A 103 -5.37 7.71 11.84
CA LYS A 103 -4.30 6.69 11.85
C LYS A 103 -4.68 5.38 11.18
N ASP A 104 -5.97 5.14 11.11
CA ASP A 104 -6.65 3.93 10.68
C ASP A 104 -7.40 4.15 9.36
N ALA A 105 -7.18 5.29 8.68
CA ALA A 105 -7.86 5.57 7.41
C ALA A 105 -7.42 4.61 6.30
N GLU A 106 -8.37 4.14 5.48
CA GLU A 106 -8.11 3.21 4.36
C GLU A 106 -7.10 3.76 3.35
N ILE A 107 -7.09 5.08 3.14
CA ILE A 107 -6.16 5.77 2.25
C ILE A 107 -4.69 5.50 2.63
N ILE A 108 -4.38 5.34 3.92
CA ILE A 108 -3.02 5.06 4.37
C ILE A 108 -2.59 3.66 3.93
N ALA A 109 -3.47 2.67 4.06
CA ALA A 109 -3.20 1.31 3.60
C ALA A 109 -3.03 1.26 2.08
N LEU A 110 -3.84 2.02 1.33
CA LEU A 110 -3.69 2.12 -0.12
C LEU A 110 -2.37 2.78 -0.53
N ILE A 111 -1.97 3.86 0.13
CA ILE A 111 -0.67 4.51 -0.10
C ILE A 111 0.48 3.53 0.20
N ALA A 112 0.43 2.82 1.32
CA ALA A 112 1.44 1.82 1.68
C ALA A 112 1.60 0.75 0.59
N TYR A 113 0.47 0.25 0.06
CA TYR A 113 0.46 -0.70 -1.04
C TYR A 113 1.10 -0.11 -2.31
N LEU A 114 0.64 1.05 -2.76
CA LEU A 114 1.13 1.71 -3.98
C LEU A 114 2.63 2.05 -3.90
N GLN A 115 3.11 2.47 -2.73
CA GLN A 115 4.52 2.77 -2.51
C GLN A 115 5.42 1.53 -2.58
N ARG A 116 4.88 0.33 -2.33
CA ARG A 116 5.62 -0.92 -2.42
C ARG A 116 5.74 -1.45 -3.85
N ILE A 117 4.76 -1.21 -4.71
CA ILE A 117 4.68 -1.82 -6.05
C ILE A 117 5.89 -1.46 -6.91
N GLY A 118 6.59 -2.49 -7.41
CA GLY A 118 7.70 -2.34 -8.34
C GLY A 118 9.06 -2.00 -7.71
N LYS A 119 9.15 -1.83 -6.38
CA LYS A 119 10.43 -1.59 -5.68
C LYS A 119 11.28 -2.85 -5.56
N ASP A 120 10.65 -4.01 -5.45
CA ASP A 120 11.33 -5.29 -5.21
C ASP A 120 12.13 -5.83 -6.42
N ILE A 121 11.97 -5.23 -7.59
CA ILE A 121 12.72 -5.56 -8.81
C ILE A 121 14.19 -5.11 -8.71
N LYS A 122 14.50 -4.15 -7.82
CA LYS A 122 15.83 -3.54 -7.68
C LYS A 122 16.71 -4.21 -6.63
N LEU A 123 16.23 -5.25 -5.96
CA LEU A 123 17.02 -5.97 -4.96
C LEU A 123 17.96 -6.97 -5.67
N PRO A 124 19.23 -7.11 -5.23
CA PRO A 124 20.07 -8.21 -5.68
C PRO A 124 19.38 -9.54 -5.35
N ALA A 125 19.52 -10.53 -6.22
CA ALA A 125 18.95 -11.85 -6.03
C ALA A 125 19.27 -12.35 -4.61
N ARG A 126 18.25 -12.73 -3.84
CA ARG A 126 18.46 -13.37 -2.55
C ARG A 126 19.22 -14.67 -2.79
N ASP A 127 20.38 -14.81 -2.16
CA ASP A 127 21.13 -16.07 -2.17
C ASP A 127 20.23 -17.20 -1.68
N ALA A 128 20.11 -18.24 -2.50
CA ALA A 128 19.28 -19.43 -2.23
C ALA A 128 19.80 -20.29 -1.05
N SER A 129 20.75 -19.80 -0.27
CA SER A 129 21.40 -20.51 0.84
C SER A 129 20.68 -20.38 2.18
N ALA A 130 19.66 -19.52 2.28
CA ALA A 130 18.92 -19.28 3.54
C ALA A 130 17.71 -20.20 3.74
N SER A 131 17.55 -21.26 2.93
CA SER A 131 16.58 -22.34 3.16
C SER A 131 17.32 -23.65 3.37
N LYS A 132 17.79 -23.85 4.60
CA LYS A 132 18.12 -25.15 5.17
C LYS A 132 17.46 -25.27 6.52
#